data_AF-A0A0S4LIQ0-F1
#
_entry.id   AF-A0A0S4LIQ0-F1
#
_cell.length_a   1.000
_cell.length_b   1.000
_cell.length_c   1.000
_cell.angle_alpha   90.00
_cell.angle_beta   90.00
_cell.angle_gamma   90.00
#
_symmetry.space_group_name_H-M   'P 1'
#
loop_
_entity.id
_entity.type
_entity.pdbx_description
1 polymer ?
#
loop_
_entity_poly.entity_id
_entity_poly.type
_entity_poly.pdbx_seq_one_letter_code
_entity_poly.pdbx_strand_id
1 'polypeptide(L)'
;MGRQLHSYRGHLLTRHGGTIRGFHSQISYLPLDRIGVIVFVIGDHCAALRDIIGFGIYERLLDLDLTPWSERWLEVAKQGKKAGTAARSKANVGRVPHTHPSHSLADYAGDYEHPAYGRLKIGLTGEQLQFAFHKLKFPLFHFHYDRFDTLDDECHGKWSVNFLTNPQGEVDKAVMSLDDADVPFMRIAEPPVPERLQQLAGTYKTPAMFKFQVVLGQGGNLYIVFPGDPDEKLIHYKDLQFRVERYSDVVYEFVEEQGEITALKQRVSAGEYVFVRA
;
A
#
# COMPACT_ATOMS: atom_id res chain seq x y z
N MET A 1 -31.11 1.09 -3.41
CA MET A 1 -29.67 0.75 -3.31
C MET A 1 -28.89 1.70 -4.20
N GLY A 2 -27.79 2.28 -3.73
CA GLY A 2 -26.97 3.23 -4.52
C GLY A 2 -27.56 4.64 -4.66
N ARG A 3 -28.43 5.08 -3.73
CA ARG A 3 -28.96 6.45 -3.65
C ARG A 3 -29.15 6.83 -2.19
N GLN A 4 -28.94 8.10 -1.88
CA GLN A 4 -29.22 8.69 -0.57
C GLN A 4 -30.66 9.21 -0.54
N LEU A 5 -31.34 9.01 0.59
CA LEU A 5 -32.69 9.48 0.84
C LEU A 5 -32.66 10.52 1.96
N HIS A 6 -33.27 11.67 1.72
CA HIS A 6 -33.37 12.77 2.68
C HIS A 6 -34.76 13.37 2.64
N SER A 7 -35.16 14.07 3.71
CA SER A 7 -36.28 15.01 3.66
C SER A 7 -35.72 16.42 3.42
N TYR A 8 -36.14 17.07 2.35
CA TYR A 8 -35.81 18.45 2.06
C TYR A 8 -37.07 19.31 2.24
N ARG A 9 -37.12 20.05 3.34
CA ARG A 9 -38.25 20.92 3.70
C ARG A 9 -39.62 20.20 3.64
N GLY A 10 -39.66 18.93 4.04
CA GLY A 10 -40.87 18.10 4.02
C GLY A 10 -41.07 17.27 2.75
N HIS A 11 -40.29 17.50 1.70
CA HIS A 11 -40.34 16.73 0.47
C HIS A 11 -39.32 15.58 0.49
N LEU A 12 -39.74 14.40 0.04
CA LEU A 12 -38.84 13.25 -0.08
C LEU A 12 -37.84 13.54 -1.21
N LEU A 13 -36.55 13.63 -0.89
CA LEU A 13 -35.46 13.86 -1.83
C LEU A 13 -34.62 12.60 -1.97
N THR A 14 -34.50 12.11 -3.22
CA THR A 14 -33.53 11.08 -3.57
C THR A 14 -32.36 11.71 -4.30
N ARG A 15 -31.12 11.40 -3.93
CA ARG A 15 -29.93 11.92 -4.62
C ARG A 15 -28.79 10.92 -4.72
N HIS A 16 -27.94 11.09 -5.71
CA HIS A 16 -26.64 10.45 -5.79
C HIS A 16 -25.68 11.35 -6.55
N GLY A 17 -24.53 11.63 -5.94
CA GLY A 17 -23.48 12.44 -6.53
C GLY A 17 -22.40 11.59 -7.18
N GLY A 18 -21.53 12.24 -7.92
CA GLY A 18 -20.30 11.64 -8.43
C GLY A 18 -19.19 12.67 -8.39
N THR A 19 -18.04 12.27 -7.87
CA THR A 19 -16.87 13.14 -7.74
C THR A 19 -15.64 12.39 -8.24
N ILE A 20 -14.96 12.99 -9.20
CA ILE A 20 -13.57 12.68 -9.55
C ILE A 20 -12.79 14.00 -9.55
N ARG A 21 -11.46 13.95 -9.53
CA ARG A 21 -10.63 15.18 -9.48
C ARG A 21 -11.04 16.16 -10.56
N GLY A 22 -11.52 17.34 -10.17
CA GLY A 22 -11.95 18.41 -11.05
C GLY A 22 -13.37 18.28 -11.64
N PHE A 23 -14.10 17.19 -11.42
CA PHE A 23 -15.47 17.01 -11.95
C PHE A 23 -16.44 16.55 -10.87
N HIS A 24 -17.53 17.28 -10.72
CA HIS A 24 -18.52 17.02 -9.70
C HIS A 24 -19.92 17.02 -10.31
N SER A 25 -20.72 16.03 -9.95
CA SER A 25 -22.08 15.85 -10.45
C SER A 25 -23.04 15.59 -9.30
N GLN A 26 -24.28 16.03 -9.50
CA GLN A 26 -25.40 15.68 -8.64
C GLN A 26 -26.60 15.31 -9.49
N ILE A 27 -27.14 14.11 -9.27
CA ILE A 27 -28.44 13.71 -9.80
C ILE A 27 -29.37 13.57 -8.63
N SER A 28 -30.46 14.33 -8.64
CA SER A 28 -31.45 14.30 -7.57
C SER A 28 -32.86 14.42 -8.12
N TYR A 29 -33.85 13.95 -7.36
CA TYR A 29 -35.26 14.09 -7.71
C TYR A 29 -36.16 13.97 -6.49
N LEU A 30 -37.33 14.61 -6.58
CA LEU A 30 -38.45 14.53 -5.66
C LEU A 30 -39.52 13.61 -6.29
N PRO A 31 -39.58 12.32 -5.93
CA PRO A 31 -40.43 11.36 -6.64
C PRO A 31 -41.93 11.66 -6.47
N LEU A 32 -42.35 12.21 -5.33
CA LEU A 32 -43.76 12.53 -5.07
C LEU A 32 -44.19 13.80 -5.83
N ASP A 33 -43.28 14.77 -5.95
CA ASP A 33 -43.52 16.04 -6.64
C ASP A 33 -43.25 15.95 -8.15
N ARG A 34 -42.71 14.82 -8.64
CA ARG A 34 -42.34 14.57 -10.05
C ARG A 34 -41.34 15.58 -10.62
N ILE A 35 -40.42 16.05 -9.79
CA ILE A 35 -39.36 17.00 -10.16
C ILE A 35 -38.01 16.30 -10.13
N GLY A 36 -37.18 16.49 -11.15
CA GLY A 36 -35.80 16.01 -11.19
C GLY A 36 -34.83 17.14 -11.54
N VAL A 37 -33.68 17.17 -10.87
CA VAL A 37 -32.63 18.17 -11.09
C VAL A 37 -31.27 17.49 -11.20
N ILE A 38 -30.55 17.82 -12.27
CA ILE A 38 -29.19 17.34 -12.53
C ILE A 38 -28.28 18.56 -12.66
N VAL A 39 -27.18 18.56 -11.92
CA VAL A 39 -26.19 19.64 -11.95
C VAL A 39 -24.79 19.06 -12.11
N PHE A 40 -24.01 19.64 -13.04
CA PHE A 40 -22.61 19.33 -13.26
C PHE A 40 -21.78 20.59 -13.02
N VAL A 41 -20.68 20.47 -12.28
CA VAL A 41 -19.74 21.57 -12.05
C VAL A 41 -18.31 21.09 -12.26
N ILE A 42 -17.50 21.94 -12.88
CA ILE A 42 -16.09 21.68 -13.20
C ILE A 42 -15.23 22.53 -12.27
N GLY A 43 -14.26 21.90 -11.61
CA GLY A 43 -13.34 22.49 -10.66
C GLY A 43 -13.66 22.14 -9.20
N ASP A 44 -12.65 21.72 -8.44
CA ASP A 44 -12.80 21.30 -7.04
C ASP A 44 -13.25 22.43 -6.12
N HIS A 45 -12.83 23.66 -6.39
CA HIS A 45 -13.27 24.85 -5.65
C HIS A 45 -14.78 25.15 -5.82
N CYS A 46 -15.39 24.66 -6.91
CA CYS A 46 -16.81 24.82 -7.21
C CYS A 46 -17.66 23.62 -6.75
N ALA A 47 -17.07 22.59 -6.16
CA ALA A 47 -17.72 21.31 -5.89
C ALA A 47 -19.10 21.45 -5.20
N ALA A 48 -19.22 22.37 -4.23
CA ALA A 48 -20.45 22.60 -3.49
C ALA A 48 -21.59 23.24 -4.31
N LEU A 49 -21.27 23.92 -5.41
CA LEU A 49 -22.27 24.58 -6.25
C LEU A 49 -23.28 23.59 -6.82
N ARG A 50 -22.90 22.32 -7.02
CA ARG A 50 -23.84 21.27 -7.48
C ARG A 50 -25.08 21.16 -6.59
N ASP A 51 -24.88 21.28 -5.27
CA ASP A 51 -25.94 21.15 -4.27
C ASP A 51 -26.65 22.49 -4.06
N ILE A 52 -25.90 23.59 -3.98
CA ILE A 52 -26.45 24.97 -3.84
C ILE A 52 -27.40 25.31 -4.99
N ILE A 53 -26.98 25.05 -6.23
CA ILE A 53 -27.80 25.28 -7.42
C ILE A 53 -29.01 24.35 -7.40
N GLY A 54 -28.81 23.06 -7.09
CA GLY A 54 -29.88 22.07 -7.03
C GLY A 54 -30.99 22.46 -6.07
N PHE A 55 -30.64 22.83 -4.84
CA PHE A 55 -31.62 23.29 -3.84
C PHE A 55 -32.32 24.58 -4.24
N GLY A 56 -31.59 25.55 -4.81
CA GLY A 56 -32.18 26.78 -5.31
C GLY A 56 -33.19 26.57 -6.44
N ILE A 57 -33.00 25.54 -7.28
CA ILE A 57 -33.95 25.12 -8.33
C ILE A 57 -35.19 24.48 -7.67
N TYR A 58 -35.02 23.55 -6.72
CA TYR A 58 -36.15 22.93 -6.03
C TYR A 58 -37.03 23.95 -5.32
N GLU A 59 -36.43 24.90 -4.60
CA GLU A 59 -37.20 25.93 -3.90
C GLU A 59 -38.06 26.78 -4.85
N ARG A 60 -37.55 27.09 -6.05
CA ARG A 60 -38.33 27.81 -7.07
C ARG A 60 -39.44 26.98 -7.67
N LEU A 61 -39.19 25.70 -7.94
CA LEU A 61 -40.19 24.81 -8.54
C LEU A 61 -41.31 24.42 -7.57
N LEU A 62 -41.03 24.44 -6.27
CA LEU A 62 -41.98 24.17 -5.20
C LEU A 62 -42.64 25.43 -4.62
N ASP A 63 -42.35 26.61 -5.18
CA ASP A 63 -42.84 27.91 -4.70
C ASP A 63 -42.52 28.14 -3.20
N LEU A 64 -41.31 27.77 -2.78
CA LEU A 64 -40.82 27.94 -1.42
C LEU A 64 -39.99 29.22 -1.31
N ASP A 65 -39.93 29.76 -0.08
CA ASP A 65 -39.00 30.84 0.25
C ASP A 65 -37.55 30.46 -0.10
N LEU A 66 -36.81 31.39 -0.70
CA LEU A 66 -35.46 31.14 -1.16
C LEU A 66 -34.47 31.17 0.00
N THR A 67 -33.80 30.05 0.23
CA THR A 67 -32.72 29.98 1.19
C THR A 67 -31.45 30.60 0.59
N PRO A 68 -30.72 31.47 1.32
CA PRO A 68 -29.42 31.99 0.90
C PRO A 68 -28.33 30.90 1.03
N TRP A 69 -28.41 29.87 0.19
CA TRP A 69 -27.55 28.69 0.26
C TRP A 69 -26.09 29.03 0.00
N SER A 70 -25.80 30.01 -0.85
CA SER A 70 -24.44 30.47 -1.14
C SER A 70 -23.78 31.06 0.10
N GLU A 71 -24.49 31.95 0.80
CA GLU A 71 -24.02 32.63 2.00
C GLU A 71 -23.83 31.64 3.16
N ARG A 72 -24.81 30.75 3.37
CA ARG A 72 -24.73 29.68 4.38
C ARG A 72 -23.52 28.78 4.11
N TRP A 73 -23.32 28.37 2.87
CA TRP A 73 -22.20 27.51 2.52
C TRP A 73 -20.85 28.22 2.62
N LEU A 74 -20.79 29.51 2.28
CA LEU A 74 -19.58 30.32 2.43
C LEU A 74 -19.15 30.40 3.89
N GLU A 75 -20.10 30.56 4.81
CA GLU A 75 -19.79 30.54 6.24
C GLU A 75 -19.23 29.18 6.68
N VAL A 76 -19.88 28.09 6.29
CA VAL A 76 -19.41 26.71 6.56
C VAL A 76 -18.00 26.50 5.98
N ALA A 77 -17.75 26.93 4.74
CA ALA A 77 -16.45 26.81 4.09
C ALA A 77 -15.35 27.60 4.83
N LYS A 78 -15.66 28.83 5.29
CA LYS A 78 -14.72 29.65 6.08
C LYS A 78 -14.41 29.01 7.43
N GLN A 79 -15.42 28.52 8.14
CA GLN A 79 -15.25 27.83 9.42
C GLN A 79 -14.45 26.53 9.23
N GLY A 80 -14.78 25.73 8.22
CA GLY A 80 -14.05 24.52 7.85
C GLY A 80 -12.58 24.80 7.52
N LYS A 81 -12.30 25.85 6.73
CA LYS A 81 -10.93 26.27 6.43
C LYS A 81 -10.18 26.66 7.71
N LYS A 82 -10.78 27.49 8.58
CA LYS A 82 -10.17 27.89 9.86
C LYS A 82 -9.87 26.68 10.75
N ALA A 83 -10.83 25.76 10.87
CA ALA A 83 -10.66 24.53 11.65
C ALA A 83 -9.55 23.64 11.07
N GLY A 84 -9.50 23.48 9.74
CA GLY A 84 -8.45 22.72 9.05
C GLY A 84 -7.06 23.33 9.25
N THR A 85 -6.92 24.66 9.14
CA THR A 85 -5.64 25.34 9.41
C THR A 85 -5.21 25.16 10.88
N ALA A 86 -6.13 25.32 11.83
CA ALA A 86 -5.83 25.11 13.25
C ALA A 86 -5.46 23.64 13.55
N ALA A 87 -6.10 22.67 12.88
CA ALA A 87 -5.75 21.26 13.01
C ALA A 87 -4.33 20.99 12.46
N ARG A 88 -4.00 21.53 11.28
CA ARG A 88 -2.66 21.41 10.68
C ARG A 88 -1.56 22.07 11.52
N SER A 89 -1.86 23.15 12.25
CA SER A 89 -0.88 23.75 13.19
C SER A 89 -0.53 22.84 14.37
N LYS A 90 -1.35 21.83 14.64
CA LYS A 90 -1.08 20.77 15.62
C LYS A 90 -0.55 19.52 14.93
N ALA A 91 0.26 19.68 13.88
CA ALA A 91 0.89 18.55 13.19
C ALA A 91 1.68 17.67 14.17
N ASN A 92 1.88 16.41 13.79
CA ASN A 92 2.62 15.40 14.56
C ASN A 92 1.93 14.92 15.85
N VAL A 93 0.60 14.99 15.93
CA VAL A 93 -0.17 14.33 17.00
C VAL A 93 0.21 12.85 17.06
N GLY A 94 0.57 12.37 18.27
CA GLY A 94 0.96 10.98 18.48
C GLY A 94 2.42 10.65 18.13
N ARG A 95 3.24 11.62 17.71
CA ARG A 95 4.68 11.40 17.53
C ARG A 95 5.34 11.07 18.87
N VAL A 96 6.19 10.05 18.88
CA VAL A 96 7.06 9.75 20.01
C VAL A 96 8.44 10.34 19.70
N PRO A 97 8.90 11.34 20.47
CA PRO A 97 10.16 12.02 20.19
C PRO A 97 11.36 11.12 20.49
N HIS A 98 12.51 11.44 19.90
CA HIS A 98 13.80 10.78 20.17
C HIS A 98 13.85 9.26 19.89
N THR A 99 12.94 8.78 19.05
CA THR A 99 13.04 7.42 18.48
C THR A 99 13.97 7.43 17.27
N HIS A 100 14.39 6.24 16.86
CA HIS A 100 15.23 6.00 15.70
C HIS A 100 14.63 4.83 14.89
N PRO A 101 14.92 4.74 13.59
CA PRO A 101 14.62 3.55 12.81
C PRO A 101 15.31 2.33 13.43
N SER A 102 14.66 1.16 13.41
CA SER A 102 15.25 -0.09 13.93
C SER A 102 16.42 -0.60 13.06
N HIS A 103 16.40 -0.25 11.77
CA HIS A 103 17.40 -0.61 10.76
C HIS A 103 18.09 0.61 10.13
N SER A 104 19.13 0.37 9.33
CA SER A 104 19.73 1.42 8.51
C SER A 104 18.75 1.87 7.41
N LEU A 105 18.87 3.11 6.90
CA LEU A 105 17.96 3.59 5.85
C LEU A 105 18.02 2.72 4.57
N ALA A 106 19.17 2.10 4.29
CA ALA A 106 19.32 1.21 3.14
C ALA A 106 18.43 -0.04 3.26
N ASP A 107 18.16 -0.53 4.47
CA ASP A 107 17.37 -1.73 4.70
C ASP A 107 15.88 -1.52 4.41
N TYR A 108 15.38 -0.27 4.43
CA TYR A 108 14.02 0.06 4.00
C TYR A 108 13.92 0.31 2.49
N ALA A 109 15.05 0.56 1.81
CA ALA A 109 15.05 0.80 0.38
C ALA A 109 14.82 -0.51 -0.40
N GLY A 110 13.90 -0.48 -1.36
CA GLY A 110 13.49 -1.65 -2.13
C GLY A 110 12.18 -1.44 -2.88
N ASP A 111 11.82 -2.41 -3.70
CA ASP A 111 10.52 -2.48 -4.35
C ASP A 111 9.59 -3.34 -3.49
N TYR A 112 8.35 -2.87 -3.31
CA TYR A 112 7.30 -3.53 -2.56
C TYR A 112 6.05 -3.63 -3.45
N GLU A 113 5.26 -4.69 -3.33
CA GLU A 113 4.11 -4.94 -4.20
C GLU A 113 2.88 -5.39 -3.43
N HIS A 114 1.72 -4.91 -3.90
CA HIS A 114 0.43 -5.45 -3.53
C HIS A 114 -0.33 -5.82 -4.81
N PRO A 115 -0.96 -7.01 -4.91
CA PRO A 115 -1.58 -7.49 -6.14
C PRO A 115 -2.61 -6.54 -6.77
N ALA A 116 -3.40 -5.85 -5.94
CA ALA A 116 -4.45 -4.94 -6.41
C ALA A 116 -3.96 -3.49 -6.67
N TYR A 117 -2.92 -3.05 -5.96
CA TYR A 117 -2.48 -1.64 -5.98
C TYR A 117 -1.20 -1.43 -6.77
N GLY A 118 -0.49 -2.51 -7.11
CA GLY A 118 0.76 -2.48 -7.85
C GLY A 118 1.96 -2.21 -6.96
N ARG A 119 2.97 -1.53 -7.51
CA ARG A 119 4.28 -1.38 -6.89
C ARG A 119 4.44 -0.06 -6.16
N LEU A 120 4.97 -0.17 -4.94
CA LEU A 120 5.54 0.89 -4.13
C LEU A 120 7.06 0.78 -4.18
N LYS A 121 7.74 1.83 -4.64
CA LYS A 121 9.20 1.88 -4.65
C LYS A 121 9.69 2.81 -3.56
N ILE A 122 10.56 2.30 -2.69
CA ILE A 122 11.26 3.08 -1.68
C ILE A 122 12.72 3.20 -2.13
N GLY A 123 13.09 4.38 -2.63
CA GLY A 123 14.46 4.69 -3.01
C GLY A 123 15.25 5.28 -1.84
N LEU A 124 16.58 5.29 -1.98
CA LEU A 124 17.47 6.05 -1.10
C LEU A 124 18.29 7.02 -1.96
N THR A 125 18.29 8.30 -1.60
CA THR A 125 19.09 9.33 -2.27
C THR A 125 19.84 10.12 -1.22
N GLY A 126 21.16 9.93 -1.15
CA GLY A 126 21.96 10.40 -0.02
C GLY A 126 21.48 9.71 1.28
N GLU A 127 21.11 10.50 2.28
CA GLU A 127 20.58 10.02 3.57
C GLU A 127 19.05 10.16 3.66
N GLN A 128 18.36 10.24 2.52
CA GLN A 128 16.93 10.52 2.47
C GLN A 128 16.18 9.44 1.67
N LEU A 129 15.23 8.77 2.33
CA LEU A 129 14.30 7.86 1.66
C LEU A 129 13.38 8.61 0.71
N GLN A 130 13.05 7.98 -0.41
CA GLN A 130 12.20 8.50 -1.48
C GLN A 130 11.02 7.56 -1.70
N PHE A 131 9.82 8.04 -1.44
CA PHE A 131 8.57 7.37 -1.77
C PHE A 131 8.25 7.56 -3.26
N ALA A 132 7.99 6.46 -3.96
CA ALA A 132 7.43 6.49 -5.30
C ALA A 132 6.28 5.48 -5.42
N PHE A 133 5.07 5.99 -5.66
CA PHE A 133 3.87 5.19 -5.83
C PHE A 133 3.03 5.75 -6.98
N HIS A 134 2.84 4.94 -8.02
CA HIS A 134 2.29 5.37 -9.31
C HIS A 134 3.02 6.62 -9.87
N LYS A 135 2.34 7.77 -9.94
CA LYS A 135 2.91 9.04 -10.42
C LYS A 135 3.43 9.93 -9.29
N LEU A 136 3.23 9.53 -8.03
CA LEU A 136 3.63 10.30 -6.86
C LEU A 136 5.09 10.02 -6.54
N LYS A 137 5.84 11.08 -6.25
CA LYS A 137 7.25 11.03 -5.83
C LYS A 137 7.49 12.05 -4.74
N PHE A 138 7.84 11.59 -3.54
CA PHE A 138 8.04 12.45 -2.38
C PHE A 138 9.19 11.97 -1.49
N PRO A 139 9.92 12.86 -0.81
CA PRO A 139 10.84 12.45 0.25
C PRO A 139 10.07 11.92 1.49
N LEU A 140 10.65 10.93 2.17
CA LEU A 140 10.11 10.29 3.37
C LEU A 140 10.89 10.63 4.63
N PHE A 141 10.31 11.42 5.52
CA PHE A 141 10.94 11.84 6.77
C PHE A 141 10.63 10.85 7.89
N HIS A 142 11.64 10.52 8.69
CA HIS A 142 11.44 9.70 9.88
C HIS A 142 10.45 10.37 10.85
N PHE A 143 9.39 9.65 11.19
CA PHE A 143 8.37 10.13 12.12
C PHE A 143 8.64 9.60 13.53
N HIS A 144 8.49 8.29 13.71
CA HIS A 144 8.94 7.57 14.90
C HIS A 144 9.10 6.07 14.60
N TYR A 145 9.98 5.38 15.34
CA TYR A 145 10.22 3.94 15.13
C TYR A 145 10.45 3.62 13.64
N ASP A 146 9.69 2.69 13.06
CA ASP A 146 9.78 2.29 11.65
C ASP A 146 8.71 2.95 10.76
N ARG A 147 8.16 4.08 11.20
CA ARG A 147 7.24 4.89 10.40
C ARG A 147 7.91 6.12 9.81
N PHE A 148 7.68 6.32 8.52
CA PHE A 148 8.12 7.46 7.75
C PHE A 148 6.93 8.14 7.08
N ASP A 149 7.00 9.46 7.02
CA ASP A 149 5.92 10.28 6.49
C ASP A 149 6.44 11.23 5.41
N THR A 150 5.63 11.50 4.39
CA THR A 150 5.88 12.64 3.50
C THR A 150 5.52 13.95 4.20
N LEU A 151 5.93 15.08 3.63
CA LEU A 151 5.30 16.35 3.97
C LEU A 151 3.81 16.32 3.56
N ASP A 152 3.00 17.14 4.23
CA ASP A 152 1.60 17.32 3.88
C ASP A 152 1.51 18.18 2.61
N ASP A 153 1.29 17.54 1.47
CA ASP A 153 1.11 18.21 0.19
C ASP A 153 -0.34 18.71 0.04
N GLU A 154 -0.54 19.90 -0.50
CA GLU A 154 -1.89 20.47 -0.61
C GLU A 154 -2.82 19.66 -1.54
N CYS A 155 -2.26 19.03 -2.58
CA CYS A 155 -3.01 18.27 -3.59
C CYS A 155 -3.09 16.78 -3.27
N HIS A 156 -2.01 16.22 -2.70
CA HIS A 156 -1.81 14.79 -2.53
C HIS A 156 -1.85 14.35 -1.07
N GLY A 157 -1.95 15.30 -0.14
CA GLY A 157 -1.98 15.06 1.29
C GLY A 157 -0.66 14.50 1.82
N LYS A 158 -0.73 14.04 3.07
CA LYS A 158 0.35 13.37 3.76
C LYS A 158 0.24 11.86 3.59
N TRP A 159 1.34 11.23 3.16
CA TRP A 159 1.46 9.78 3.06
C TRP A 159 2.28 9.25 4.23
N SER A 160 1.81 8.16 4.83
CA SER A 160 2.49 7.47 5.92
C SER A 160 2.80 6.04 5.49
N VAL A 161 4.05 5.65 5.67
CA VAL A 161 4.53 4.29 5.42
C VAL A 161 5.07 3.73 6.73
N ASN A 162 4.50 2.64 7.19
CA ASN A 162 4.97 1.91 8.36
C ASN A 162 5.62 0.61 7.91
N PHE A 163 6.89 0.41 8.24
CA PHE A 163 7.62 -0.79 7.86
C PHE A 163 7.48 -1.87 8.93
N LEU A 164 7.27 -3.11 8.49
CA LEU A 164 7.21 -4.27 9.39
C LEU A 164 8.36 -5.22 9.07
N THR A 165 8.74 -5.97 10.10
CA THR A 165 9.78 -6.98 9.99
C THR A 165 9.21 -8.39 9.97
N ASN A 166 9.92 -9.29 9.32
CA ASN A 166 9.69 -10.72 9.40
C ASN A 166 10.30 -11.31 10.71
N PRO A 167 10.06 -12.59 11.02
CA PRO A 167 10.69 -13.28 12.16
C PRO A 167 12.24 -13.29 12.16
N GLN A 168 12.91 -12.89 11.08
CA GLN A 168 14.39 -12.79 11.00
C GLN A 168 14.84 -11.41 11.46
N GLY A 169 13.87 -10.53 11.74
CA GLY A 169 14.09 -9.14 12.11
C GLY A 169 14.19 -8.21 10.91
N GLU A 170 14.07 -8.68 9.67
CA GLU A 170 14.32 -7.85 8.49
C GLU A 170 13.07 -7.20 7.95
N VAL A 171 13.21 -6.01 7.35
CA VAL A 171 12.10 -5.27 6.74
C VAL A 171 11.55 -6.01 5.52
N ASP A 172 10.37 -6.63 5.65
CA ASP A 172 9.74 -7.42 4.59
C ASP A 172 8.43 -6.79 4.07
N LYS A 173 7.88 -5.79 4.77
CA LYS A 173 6.61 -5.16 4.42
C LYS A 173 6.66 -3.65 4.59
N ALA A 174 5.91 -2.96 3.73
CA ALA A 174 5.59 -1.55 3.85
C ALA A 174 4.06 -1.40 3.88
N VAL A 175 3.52 -0.86 4.97
CA VAL A 175 2.08 -0.71 5.20
C VAL A 175 1.69 0.75 5.02
N MET A 176 0.63 1.00 4.25
CA MET A 176 0.03 2.32 4.10
C MET A 176 -1.49 2.21 4.15
N SER A 177 -2.16 3.30 4.53
CA SER A 177 -3.63 3.33 4.50
C SER A 177 -4.13 3.69 3.10
N LEU A 178 -4.91 2.79 2.49
CA LEU A 178 -5.54 2.96 1.18
C LEU A 178 -6.98 2.43 1.26
N ASP A 179 -7.92 3.13 0.64
CA ASP A 179 -9.34 2.75 0.59
C ASP A 179 -9.92 2.34 1.96
N ASP A 180 -9.67 3.19 2.97
CA ASP A 180 -10.10 3.01 4.37
C ASP A 180 -9.59 1.74 5.07
N ALA A 181 -8.50 1.14 4.57
CA ALA A 181 -7.86 -0.02 5.16
C ALA A 181 -6.34 0.14 5.26
N ASP A 182 -5.72 -0.59 6.19
CA ASP A 182 -4.27 -0.77 6.21
C ASP A 182 -3.88 -1.82 5.18
N VAL A 183 -3.03 -1.42 4.23
CA VAL A 183 -2.65 -2.23 3.07
C VAL A 183 -1.16 -2.58 3.15
N PRO A 184 -0.80 -3.85 3.34
CA PRO A 184 0.58 -4.30 3.35
C PRO A 184 1.10 -4.56 1.92
N PHE A 185 2.19 -3.91 1.56
CA PHE A 185 2.98 -4.22 0.36
C PHE A 185 4.13 -5.13 0.75
N MET A 186 4.29 -6.26 0.07
CA MET A 186 5.35 -7.24 0.32
C MET A 186 6.61 -6.82 -0.42
N ARG A 187 7.77 -6.85 0.24
CA ARG A 187 9.07 -6.60 -0.40
C ARG A 187 9.31 -7.64 -1.50
N ILE A 188 9.76 -7.15 -2.65
CA ILE A 188 10.14 -7.96 -3.81
C ILE A 188 11.67 -8.13 -3.77
N ALA A 189 12.12 -9.38 -3.81
CA ALA A 189 13.53 -9.68 -4.12
C ALA A 189 13.74 -9.65 -5.64
N GLU A 190 14.86 -9.08 -6.10
CA GLU A 190 15.23 -9.16 -7.51
C GLU A 190 15.53 -10.63 -7.87
N PRO A 191 14.76 -11.25 -8.79
CA PRO A 191 14.94 -12.66 -9.09
C PRO A 191 16.33 -12.91 -9.69
N PRO A 192 17.00 -14.03 -9.36
CA PRO A 192 18.28 -14.37 -9.96
C PRO A 192 18.13 -14.59 -11.46
N VAL A 193 19.21 -14.36 -12.20
CA VAL A 193 19.26 -14.68 -13.64
C VAL A 193 18.94 -16.17 -13.83
N PRO A 194 18.09 -16.56 -14.79
CA PRO A 194 17.65 -17.96 -14.96
C PRO A 194 18.79 -18.98 -15.10
N GLU A 195 19.88 -18.61 -15.77
CA GLU A 195 21.09 -19.43 -15.91
C GLU A 195 21.69 -19.79 -14.54
N ARG A 196 21.64 -18.85 -13.60
CA ARG A 196 22.12 -19.06 -12.24
C ARG A 196 21.23 -20.02 -11.47
N LEU A 197 19.92 -19.94 -11.65
CA LEU A 197 18.97 -20.88 -11.01
C LEU A 197 19.21 -22.32 -11.46
N GLN A 198 19.54 -22.54 -12.74
CA GLN A 198 19.87 -23.88 -13.24
C GLN A 198 21.10 -24.47 -12.54
N GLN A 199 22.11 -23.65 -12.23
CA GLN A 199 23.32 -24.10 -11.52
C GLN A 199 23.05 -24.54 -10.08
N LEU A 200 22.00 -23.99 -9.45
CA LEU A 200 21.59 -24.33 -8.08
C LEU A 200 20.82 -25.64 -8.01
N ALA A 201 20.15 -26.04 -9.10
CA ALA A 201 19.45 -27.31 -9.18
C ALA A 201 20.43 -28.49 -9.09
N GLY A 202 20.04 -29.55 -8.39
CA GLY A 202 20.92 -30.69 -8.17
C GLY A 202 20.43 -31.64 -7.10
N THR A 203 21.18 -32.70 -6.86
CA THR A 203 20.93 -33.63 -5.75
C THR A 203 21.80 -33.24 -4.57
N TYR A 204 21.22 -33.23 -3.38
CA TYR A 204 21.90 -32.91 -2.13
C TYR A 204 21.70 -34.06 -1.13
N LYS A 205 22.65 -34.20 -0.21
CA LYS A 205 22.65 -35.24 0.83
C LYS A 205 22.54 -34.61 2.21
N THR A 206 21.64 -35.12 3.04
CA THR A 206 21.57 -34.75 4.45
C THR A 206 22.76 -35.33 5.23
N PRO A 207 23.07 -34.81 6.44
CA PRO A 207 24.05 -35.44 7.33
C PRO A 207 23.73 -36.91 7.66
N ALA A 208 22.44 -37.28 7.61
CA ALA A 208 21.97 -38.66 7.76
C ALA A 208 21.97 -39.47 6.45
N MET A 209 22.67 -38.98 5.41
CA MET A 209 22.87 -39.63 4.10
C MET A 209 21.61 -39.80 3.24
N PHE A 210 20.48 -39.19 3.60
CA PHE A 210 19.29 -39.16 2.74
C PHE A 210 19.48 -38.17 1.59
N LYS A 211 19.02 -38.55 0.41
CA LYS A 211 19.08 -37.71 -0.79
C LYS A 211 17.77 -36.97 -1.01
N PHE A 212 17.87 -35.72 -1.40
CA PHE A 212 16.76 -34.91 -1.90
C PHE A 212 17.22 -34.09 -3.10
N GLN A 213 16.28 -33.53 -3.84
CA GLN A 213 16.57 -32.75 -5.03
C GLN A 213 16.18 -31.30 -4.84
N VAL A 214 16.99 -30.40 -5.41
CA VAL A 214 16.55 -29.04 -5.74
C VAL A 214 16.29 -29.03 -7.23
N VAL A 215 15.07 -28.67 -7.63
CA VAL A 215 14.64 -28.67 -9.04
C VAL A 215 14.16 -27.29 -9.46
N LEU A 216 14.40 -26.94 -10.73
CA LEU A 216 13.85 -25.72 -11.33
C LEU A 216 12.49 -26.03 -11.96
N GLY A 217 11.43 -25.44 -11.41
CA GLY A 217 10.07 -25.59 -11.95
C GLY A 217 9.83 -24.75 -13.20
N GLN A 218 8.77 -25.04 -13.95
CA GLN A 218 8.43 -24.37 -15.21
C GLN A 218 8.19 -22.85 -15.07
N GLY A 219 7.89 -22.37 -13.86
CA GLY A 219 7.70 -20.95 -13.54
C GLY A 219 8.97 -20.20 -13.14
N GLY A 220 10.15 -20.81 -13.26
CA GLY A 220 11.42 -20.17 -12.88
C GLY A 220 11.68 -20.10 -11.37
N ASN A 221 10.97 -20.88 -10.57
CA ASN A 221 11.21 -21.01 -9.13
C ASN A 221 11.93 -22.32 -8.83
N LEU A 222 12.78 -22.33 -7.80
CA LEU A 222 13.39 -23.55 -7.29
C LEU A 222 12.44 -24.23 -6.30
N TYR A 223 12.51 -25.56 -6.25
CA TYR A 223 11.75 -26.38 -5.32
C TYR A 223 12.68 -27.39 -4.65
N ILE A 224 12.52 -27.58 -3.34
CA ILE A 224 13.12 -28.68 -2.61
C ILE A 224 12.13 -29.85 -2.66
N VAL A 225 12.60 -31.00 -3.12
CA VAL A 225 11.81 -32.22 -3.33
C VAL A 225 12.41 -33.35 -2.51
N PHE A 226 11.72 -33.71 -1.43
CA PHE A 226 12.00 -34.90 -0.64
C PHE A 226 11.07 -36.04 -1.08
N PRO A 227 11.59 -37.29 -1.23
CA PRO A 227 10.74 -38.41 -1.58
C PRO A 227 9.62 -38.65 -0.55
N GLY A 228 8.36 -38.44 -0.95
CA GLY A 228 7.18 -38.68 -0.13
C GLY A 228 6.61 -37.43 0.57
N ASP A 229 7.32 -36.30 0.53
CA ASP A 229 6.85 -35.03 1.09
C ASP A 229 6.34 -34.08 -0.01
N PRO A 230 5.50 -33.09 0.32
CA PRO A 230 5.13 -32.03 -0.61
C PRO A 230 6.34 -31.18 -1.02
N ASP A 231 6.41 -30.81 -2.29
CA ASP A 231 7.45 -29.93 -2.81
C ASP A 231 7.45 -28.57 -2.09
N GLU A 232 8.60 -28.14 -1.58
CA GLU A 232 8.76 -26.84 -0.95
C GLU A 232 9.27 -25.81 -1.93
N LYS A 233 8.44 -24.81 -2.25
CA LYS A 233 8.80 -23.70 -3.11
C LYS A 233 9.80 -22.76 -2.42
N LEU A 234 10.92 -22.52 -3.09
CA LEU A 234 11.93 -21.55 -2.70
C LEU A 234 11.66 -20.19 -3.35
N ILE A 235 11.45 -19.19 -2.51
CA ILE A 235 11.33 -17.79 -2.87
C ILE A 235 12.71 -17.17 -2.73
N HIS A 236 13.24 -16.58 -3.81
CA HIS A 236 14.52 -15.88 -3.74
C HIS A 236 14.43 -14.74 -2.72
N TYR A 237 15.51 -14.59 -1.94
CA TYR A 237 15.58 -13.59 -0.89
C TYR A 237 16.71 -12.59 -1.15
N LYS A 238 17.96 -13.06 -1.18
CA LYS A 238 19.14 -12.21 -1.42
C LYS A 238 20.29 -13.08 -1.89
N ASP A 239 21.06 -12.63 -2.89
CA ASP A 239 22.22 -13.37 -3.40
C ASP A 239 21.88 -14.83 -3.73
N LEU A 240 22.55 -15.80 -3.08
CA LEU A 240 22.28 -17.24 -3.18
C LEU A 240 21.39 -17.77 -2.04
N GLN A 241 20.63 -16.90 -1.39
CA GLN A 241 19.75 -17.22 -0.28
C GLN A 241 18.29 -17.21 -0.71
N PHE A 242 17.56 -18.19 -0.24
CA PHE A 242 16.17 -18.46 -0.54
C PHE A 242 15.39 -18.76 0.74
N ARG A 243 14.10 -18.49 0.73
CA ARG A 243 13.16 -18.79 1.82
C ARG A 243 12.11 -19.76 1.34
N VAL A 244 11.53 -20.51 2.27
CA VAL A 244 10.32 -21.28 1.97
C VAL A 244 9.09 -20.38 2.09
N GLU A 245 8.13 -20.56 1.18
CA GLU A 245 6.91 -19.74 1.13
C GLU A 245 6.09 -19.79 2.43
N ARG A 246 6.15 -20.90 3.16
CA ARG A 246 5.39 -21.11 4.40
C ARG A 246 6.04 -20.50 5.66
N TYR A 247 7.36 -20.40 5.68
CA TYR A 247 8.15 -20.09 6.87
C TYR A 247 9.34 -19.21 6.48
N SER A 248 9.25 -17.90 6.68
CA SER A 248 10.35 -17.00 6.33
C SER A 248 11.60 -17.23 7.19
N ASP A 249 11.45 -17.89 8.34
CA ASP A 249 12.50 -18.28 9.28
C ASP A 249 13.28 -19.53 8.93
N VAL A 250 12.92 -20.19 7.84
CA VAL A 250 13.75 -21.20 7.23
C VAL A 250 14.42 -20.60 6.00
N VAL A 251 15.73 -20.38 6.11
CA VAL A 251 16.56 -19.82 5.04
C VAL A 251 17.48 -20.90 4.48
N TYR A 252 17.49 -21.04 3.17
CA TYR A 252 18.39 -21.90 2.42
C TYR A 252 19.44 -21.07 1.70
N GLU A 253 20.72 -21.29 2.00
CA GLU A 253 21.85 -20.61 1.35
C GLU A 253 22.67 -21.63 0.54
N PHE A 254 22.76 -21.44 -0.77
CA PHE A 254 23.65 -22.24 -1.60
C PHE A 254 25.10 -21.79 -1.38
N VAL A 255 25.97 -22.74 -1.06
CA VAL A 255 27.40 -22.51 -0.86
C VAL A 255 28.11 -22.72 -2.18
N GLU A 256 28.87 -21.70 -2.60
CA GLU A 256 29.68 -21.74 -3.80
C GLU A 256 31.16 -21.69 -3.46
N GLU A 257 31.94 -22.59 -4.04
CA GLU A 257 33.40 -22.60 -3.95
C GLU A 257 33.97 -22.68 -5.36
N GLN A 258 34.88 -21.77 -5.71
CA GLN A 258 35.54 -21.70 -7.02
C GLN A 258 34.57 -21.64 -8.23
N GLY A 259 33.35 -21.12 -8.04
CA GLY A 259 32.33 -21.01 -9.09
C GLY A 259 31.41 -22.22 -9.22
N GLU A 260 31.57 -23.24 -8.37
CA GLU A 260 30.68 -24.40 -8.32
C GLU A 260 29.90 -24.45 -7.01
N ILE A 261 28.62 -24.80 -7.09
CA ILE A 261 27.79 -25.00 -5.89
C ILE A 261 28.18 -26.35 -5.28
N THR A 262 28.70 -26.31 -4.05
CA THR A 262 29.22 -27.49 -3.33
C THR A 262 28.29 -27.98 -2.23
N ALA A 263 27.45 -27.09 -1.68
CA ALA A 263 26.52 -27.44 -0.61
C ALA A 263 25.30 -26.52 -0.57
N LEU A 264 24.32 -26.90 0.24
CA LEU A 264 23.15 -26.12 0.60
C LEU A 264 23.05 -26.06 2.13
N LYS A 265 23.07 -24.86 2.69
CA LYS A 265 22.89 -24.65 4.13
C LYS A 265 21.45 -24.31 4.42
N GLN A 266 20.85 -24.97 5.41
CA GLN A 266 19.58 -24.56 5.98
C GLN A 266 19.84 -23.90 7.33
N ARG A 267 19.39 -22.66 7.47
CA ARG A 267 19.40 -21.92 8.73
C ARG A 267 17.99 -21.80 9.26
N VAL A 268 17.85 -22.17 10.53
CA VAL A 268 16.65 -21.96 11.33
C VAL A 268 17.07 -21.34 12.67
N SER A 269 16.11 -20.84 13.44
CA SER A 269 16.39 -20.24 14.76
C SER A 269 17.16 -21.19 15.70
N ALA A 270 16.98 -22.51 15.56
CA ALA A 270 17.62 -23.53 16.38
C ALA A 270 19.03 -23.94 15.92
N GLY A 271 19.49 -23.57 14.72
CA GLY A 271 20.80 -23.97 14.22
C GLY A 271 20.96 -23.96 12.70
N GLU A 272 22.12 -24.44 12.23
CA GLU A 272 22.47 -24.57 10.81
C GLU A 272 22.70 -26.06 10.47
N TYR A 273 22.10 -26.50 9.36
CA TYR A 273 22.35 -27.81 8.75
C TYR A 273 23.04 -27.62 7.41
N VAL A 274 24.00 -28.49 7.10
CA VAL A 274 24.72 -28.47 5.82
C VAL A 274 24.37 -29.71 5.02
N PHE A 275 23.94 -29.50 3.78
CA PHE A 275 23.61 -30.53 2.82
C PHE A 275 24.63 -30.53 1.70
N VAL A 276 25.45 -31.59 1.61
CA VAL A 276 26.53 -31.66 0.62
C VAL A 276 25.94 -32.02 -0.74
N ARG A 277 26.37 -31.34 -1.79
CA ARG A 277 25.94 -31.65 -3.16
C ARG A 277 26.50 -33.01 -3.57
N ALA A 278 25.64 -33.82 -4.18
CA ALA A 278 25.83 -35.25 -4.38
C ALA A 278 26.56 -35.63 -5.67
#